data_AF-A0A1I8CHQ0-F1
#
_entry.id   AF-A0A1I8CHQ0-F1
#
_cell.length_a   1.000
_cell.length_b   1.000
_cell.length_c   1.000
_cell.angle_alpha   90.00
_cell.angle_beta   90.00
_cell.angle_gamma   90.00
#
_symmetry.space_group_name_H-M   'P 1'
#
loop_
_entity.id
_entity.type
_entity.pdbx_description
1 polymer ?
#
loop_
_entity_poly.entity_id
_entity_poly.type
_entity_poly.pdbx_seq_one_letter_code
_entity_poly.pdbx_strand_id
1 'polypeptide(L)'
;MKTKFKYTLALVLSIFITYLFLSSIIKVYKLDSTDTFVIHPSSTSHLNLNNSKTKDIKIHIISVVDKQDLSNYDTALNTVQCYAMQRGYTYHLLNIKDYSSILAKCPYNDFMFQRHCFLSYYLSLVYEDDYVIFIDTDLGIINPNKKFEDYLPRGNEQFLFVQRMFNYEIMAGTFIFKNTNYSRNFLLSWALYDYKKPDSFNGSDNVALHAVLMDLMPLNKQIKRPFCQAIWESSKNFGDCSKFVACMRYLFSDKDVNGSIFDKDLSFDDGKIVALSKHSKRRWMRDVWITDSEFSMDDFMFHSMKEVSLHWNIVRVPHHFGDWINPINMKSFDILKCNTNNYYENWSYYFSYFKSAAFIENKIKAYNKKIEEEYIIDLKTLKLI
;
A
#
# COMPACT_ATOMS: atom_id res chain seq x y z
N MET A 1 19.26 -46.40 -52.35
CA MET A 1 18.00 -46.51 -51.58
C MET A 1 18.18 -46.37 -50.06
N LYS A 2 19.10 -47.11 -49.42
CA LYS A 2 19.30 -47.09 -47.96
C LYS A 2 19.64 -45.72 -47.35
N THR A 3 20.40 -44.88 -48.04
CA THR A 3 20.78 -43.53 -47.57
C THR A 3 19.62 -42.55 -47.59
N LYS A 4 18.85 -42.48 -48.68
CA LYS A 4 17.64 -41.62 -48.76
C LYS A 4 16.63 -41.96 -47.64
N PHE A 5 16.42 -43.25 -47.37
CA PHE A 5 15.52 -43.70 -46.30
C PHE A 5 15.96 -43.23 -44.90
N LYS A 6 17.27 -43.25 -44.60
CA LYS A 6 17.81 -42.75 -43.33
C LYS A 6 17.59 -41.24 -43.15
N TYR A 7 17.79 -40.44 -44.21
CA TYR A 7 17.58 -38.99 -44.14
C TYR A 7 16.10 -38.64 -43.97
N THR A 8 15.19 -39.33 -44.67
CA THR A 8 13.75 -39.13 -44.50
C THR A 8 13.29 -39.49 -43.08
N LEU A 9 13.79 -40.61 -42.53
CA LEU A 9 13.46 -41.03 -41.17
C LEU A 9 13.97 -40.03 -40.12
N ALA A 10 15.21 -39.52 -40.28
CA ALA A 10 15.78 -38.52 -39.38
C ALA A 10 15.01 -37.18 -39.41
N LEU A 11 14.57 -36.74 -40.59
CA LEU A 11 13.75 -35.53 -40.73
C LEU A 11 12.40 -35.66 -40.01
N VAL A 12 11.72 -36.80 -40.19
CA VAL A 12 10.43 -37.08 -39.54
C VAL A 12 10.56 -37.13 -38.02
N LEU A 13 11.61 -37.77 -37.50
CA LEU A 13 11.91 -37.77 -36.07
C LEU A 13 12.19 -36.37 -35.51
N SER A 14 12.96 -35.54 -36.24
CA SER A 14 13.24 -34.16 -35.84
C SER A 14 11.97 -33.30 -35.76
N ILE A 15 11.09 -33.40 -36.77
CA ILE A 15 9.80 -32.69 -36.78
C ILE A 15 8.92 -33.17 -35.61
N PHE A 16 8.88 -34.49 -35.35
CA PHE A 16 8.10 -35.05 -34.26
C PHE A 16 8.60 -34.60 -32.88
N ILE A 17 9.93 -34.59 -32.66
CA ILE A 17 10.54 -34.08 -31.42
C ILE A 17 10.26 -32.59 -31.24
N THR A 18 10.39 -31.80 -32.32
CA THR A 18 10.11 -30.35 -32.29
C THR A 18 8.64 -30.09 -31.97
N TYR A 19 7.72 -30.88 -32.54
CA TYR A 19 6.29 -30.81 -32.23
C TYR A 19 5.99 -31.19 -30.77
N LEU A 20 6.59 -32.26 -30.25
CA LEU A 20 6.44 -32.64 -28.84
C LEU A 20 6.98 -31.58 -27.90
N PHE A 21 8.12 -30.95 -28.23
CA PHE A 21 8.69 -29.84 -27.47
C PHE A 21 7.79 -28.60 -27.51
N LEU A 22 7.29 -28.21 -28.69
CA LEU A 22 6.33 -27.10 -28.80
C LEU A 22 5.02 -27.39 -28.06
N SER A 23 4.49 -28.61 -28.16
CA SER A 23 3.25 -29.02 -27.50
C SER A 23 3.39 -29.03 -25.98
N SER A 24 4.52 -29.51 -25.46
CA SER A 24 4.82 -29.47 -24.03
C SER A 24 5.03 -28.04 -23.53
N ILE A 25 5.72 -27.19 -24.30
CA ILE A 25 5.76 -25.74 -24.04
C ILE A 25 4.34 -25.17 -24.00
N ILE A 26 3.54 -25.32 -25.06
CA ILE A 26 2.17 -24.79 -25.11
C ILE A 26 1.32 -25.29 -23.94
N LYS A 27 1.47 -26.56 -23.54
CA LYS A 27 0.73 -27.16 -22.42
C LYS A 27 1.16 -26.59 -21.08
N VAL A 28 2.47 -26.45 -20.84
CA VAL A 28 3.00 -25.76 -19.64
C VAL A 28 2.50 -24.32 -19.61
N TYR A 29 2.55 -23.60 -20.74
CA TYR A 29 2.07 -22.22 -20.85
C TYR A 29 0.54 -22.09 -20.66
N LYS A 30 -0.25 -23.08 -21.10
CA LYS A 30 -1.71 -23.12 -20.87
C LYS A 30 -2.07 -23.45 -19.43
N LEU A 31 -1.38 -24.40 -18.79
CA LEU A 31 -1.58 -24.68 -17.36
C LEU A 31 -1.24 -23.42 -16.53
N ASP A 32 -0.10 -22.80 -16.80
CA ASP A 32 0.42 -21.67 -16.01
C ASP A 32 -0.42 -20.37 -16.13
N SER A 33 -1.20 -20.23 -17.21
CA SER A 33 -2.05 -19.05 -17.47
C SER A 33 -3.54 -19.25 -17.15
N THR A 34 -3.99 -20.46 -16.81
CA THR A 34 -5.41 -20.73 -16.53
C THR A 34 -5.68 -21.48 -15.23
N ASP A 35 -4.67 -22.11 -14.62
CA ASP A 35 -4.86 -22.80 -13.35
C ASP A 35 -5.00 -21.80 -12.20
N THR A 36 -6.15 -21.85 -11.56
CA THR A 36 -6.50 -21.00 -10.42
C THR A 36 -6.84 -21.84 -9.20
N PHE A 37 -6.71 -21.24 -8.02
CA PHE A 37 -7.12 -21.84 -6.76
C PHE A 37 -7.76 -20.81 -5.85
N VAL A 38 -8.57 -21.29 -4.91
CA VAL A 38 -9.21 -20.43 -3.92
C VAL A 38 -8.62 -20.72 -2.55
N ILE A 39 -8.37 -19.66 -1.79
CA ILE A 39 -7.95 -19.77 -0.39
C ILE A 39 -9.21 -19.81 0.47
N HIS A 40 -9.51 -20.98 1.02
CA HIS A 40 -10.68 -21.11 1.89
C HIS A 40 -10.54 -20.26 3.17
N PRO A 41 -11.64 -19.70 3.67
CA PRO A 41 -11.65 -19.03 4.97
C PRO A 41 -11.16 -19.98 6.05
N SER A 42 -10.33 -19.50 6.97
CA SER A 42 -10.02 -20.27 8.17
C SER A 42 -11.32 -20.55 8.94
N SER A 43 -11.51 -21.78 9.42
CA SER A 43 -12.73 -22.26 10.12
C SER A 43 -13.12 -21.45 11.37
N THR A 44 -12.27 -20.53 11.80
CA THR A 44 -12.49 -19.55 12.88
C THR A 44 -13.26 -18.30 12.45
N SER A 45 -13.81 -18.26 11.23
CA SER A 45 -14.41 -17.05 10.62
C SER A 45 -15.91 -16.85 10.85
N HIS A 46 -16.64 -17.80 11.44
CA HIS A 46 -17.99 -17.54 11.92
C HIS A 46 -17.96 -16.96 13.33
N LEU A 47 -17.59 -15.69 13.46
CA LEU A 47 -17.85 -14.96 14.70
C LEU A 47 -19.33 -14.58 14.73
N ASN A 48 -20.05 -15.30 15.59
CA ASN A 48 -21.33 -14.88 16.16
C ASN A 48 -21.24 -13.42 16.62
N LEU A 49 -21.84 -12.52 15.85
CA LEU A 49 -22.24 -11.18 16.28
C LEU A 49 -23.39 -11.33 17.28
N ASN A 50 -23.13 -11.81 18.50
CA ASN A 50 -24.07 -11.75 19.62
C ASN A 50 -23.34 -12.04 20.93
N ASN A 51 -22.82 -10.99 21.56
CA ASN A 51 -22.90 -10.69 23.01
C ASN A 51 -21.68 -9.90 23.49
N SER A 52 -21.81 -8.57 23.54
CA SER A 52 -21.24 -7.77 24.62
C SER A 52 -21.98 -6.43 24.70
N LYS A 53 -22.44 -6.05 25.89
CA LYS A 53 -23.05 -4.75 26.22
C LYS A 53 -22.00 -3.63 26.30
N THR A 54 -21.07 -3.60 25.35
CA THR A 54 -20.08 -2.54 25.16
C THR A 54 -20.45 -1.78 23.90
N LYS A 55 -20.37 -0.45 23.93
CA LYS A 55 -20.47 0.44 22.74
C LYS A 55 -19.76 -0.25 21.57
N ASP A 56 -20.49 -0.67 20.56
CA ASP A 56 -19.96 -1.54 19.49
C ASP A 56 -19.08 -0.67 18.58
N ILE A 57 -17.77 -0.63 18.85
CA ILE A 57 -16.81 0.20 18.12
C ILE A 57 -16.71 -0.32 16.69
N LYS A 58 -16.92 0.55 15.70
CA LYS A 58 -16.96 0.17 14.28
C LYS A 58 -15.65 0.48 13.55
N ILE A 59 -15.47 -0.18 12.41
CA ILE A 59 -14.39 0.08 11.46
C ILE A 59 -14.99 0.70 10.19
N HIS A 60 -14.47 1.87 9.84
CA HIS A 60 -14.79 2.58 8.61
C HIS A 60 -13.57 2.55 7.68
N ILE A 61 -13.72 1.93 6.50
CA ILE A 61 -12.74 2.05 5.43
C ILE A 61 -13.14 3.26 4.60
N ILE A 62 -12.23 4.19 4.34
CA ILE A 62 -12.53 5.44 3.65
C ILE A 62 -11.53 5.70 2.54
N SER A 63 -12.05 5.94 1.33
CA SER A 63 -11.31 6.48 0.19
C SER A 63 -11.94 7.80 -0.22
N VAL A 64 -11.09 8.78 -0.56
CA VAL A 64 -11.53 10.13 -0.94
C VAL A 64 -11.03 10.45 -2.34
N VAL A 65 -11.91 10.95 -3.20
CA VAL A 65 -11.63 11.27 -4.62
C VAL A 65 -12.18 12.65 -5.00
N ASP A 66 -11.67 13.22 -6.09
CA ASP A 66 -12.16 14.48 -6.70
C ASP A 66 -12.67 14.29 -8.14
N LYS A 67 -12.68 13.06 -8.64
CA LYS A 67 -13.09 12.69 -10.00
C LYS A 67 -14.22 11.66 -9.97
N GLN A 68 -15.06 11.72 -11.01
CA GLN A 68 -16.17 10.77 -11.18
C GLN A 68 -15.70 9.46 -11.84
N ASP A 69 -14.81 9.56 -12.82
CA ASP A 69 -14.25 8.37 -13.47
C ASP A 69 -13.16 7.75 -12.57
N LEU A 70 -13.45 6.52 -12.12
CA LEU A 70 -12.60 5.70 -11.27
C LEU A 70 -12.22 4.38 -11.93
N SER A 71 -12.47 4.23 -13.24
CA SER A 71 -12.19 3.00 -14.00
C SER A 71 -10.75 2.52 -13.87
N ASN A 72 -9.81 3.44 -13.69
CA ASN A 72 -8.40 3.14 -13.46
C ASN A 72 -8.11 2.41 -12.12
N TYR A 73 -9.11 2.24 -11.26
CA TYR A 73 -8.98 1.67 -9.93
C TYR A 73 -9.95 0.50 -9.69
N ASP A 74 -10.59 -0.02 -10.75
CA ASP A 74 -11.68 -1.00 -10.64
C ASP A 74 -11.29 -2.25 -9.84
N THR A 75 -10.13 -2.85 -10.10
CA THR A 75 -9.69 -4.03 -9.34
C THR A 75 -9.54 -3.70 -7.85
N ALA A 76 -8.83 -2.62 -7.53
CA ALA A 76 -8.58 -2.22 -6.15
C ALA A 76 -9.89 -1.94 -5.41
N LEU A 77 -10.76 -1.11 -5.99
CA LEU A 77 -12.06 -0.75 -5.40
C LEU A 77 -12.96 -1.96 -5.20
N ASN A 78 -13.06 -2.86 -6.19
CA ASN A 78 -13.89 -4.06 -6.09
C ASN A 78 -13.42 -4.99 -4.97
N THR A 79 -12.11 -5.21 -4.83
CA THR A 79 -11.56 -6.05 -3.76
C THR A 79 -11.81 -5.45 -2.37
N VAL A 80 -11.64 -4.13 -2.20
CA VAL A 80 -11.93 -3.42 -0.94
C VAL A 80 -13.41 -3.49 -0.60
N GLN A 81 -14.29 -3.17 -1.54
CA GLN A 81 -15.74 -3.16 -1.32
C GLN A 81 -16.21 -4.57 -0.92
N CYS A 82 -15.76 -5.59 -1.65
CA CYS A 82 -16.10 -6.97 -1.35
C CYS A 82 -15.61 -7.40 0.03
N TYR A 83 -14.37 -7.06 0.39
CA TYR A 83 -13.81 -7.34 1.70
C TYR A 83 -14.57 -6.63 2.84
N ALA A 84 -14.95 -5.37 2.65
CA ALA A 84 -15.74 -4.63 3.63
C ALA A 84 -17.10 -5.30 3.89
N MET A 85 -17.80 -5.71 2.83
CA MET A 85 -19.06 -6.45 2.89
C MET A 85 -18.90 -7.77 3.67
N GLN A 86 -17.85 -8.54 3.36
CA GLN A 86 -17.55 -9.82 4.01
C GLN A 86 -17.31 -9.69 5.51
N ARG A 87 -16.68 -8.59 5.93
CA ARG A 87 -16.30 -8.34 7.32
C ARG A 87 -17.33 -7.54 8.12
N GLY A 88 -18.38 -7.04 7.47
CA GLY A 88 -19.34 -6.13 8.10
C GLY A 88 -18.74 -4.75 8.40
N TYR A 89 -17.65 -4.37 7.72
CA TYR A 89 -17.11 -3.01 7.81
C TYR A 89 -17.92 -2.05 6.93
N THR A 90 -17.92 -0.76 7.28
CA THR A 90 -18.53 0.26 6.42
C THR A 90 -17.47 0.83 5.49
N TYR A 91 -17.64 0.65 4.17
CA TYR A 91 -16.79 1.28 3.18
C TYR A 91 -17.41 2.59 2.66
N HIS A 92 -16.64 3.67 2.70
CA HIS A 92 -17.02 4.99 2.21
C HIS A 92 -16.11 5.37 1.04
N LEU A 93 -16.66 5.38 -0.17
CA LEU A 93 -16.01 5.97 -1.35
C LEU A 93 -16.60 7.37 -1.56
N LEU A 94 -15.86 8.38 -1.11
CA LEU A 94 -16.35 9.75 -1.01
C LEU A 94 -15.78 10.61 -2.13
N ASN A 95 -16.63 11.16 -2.99
CA ASN A 95 -16.24 12.24 -3.89
C ASN A 95 -16.44 13.58 -3.18
N ILE A 96 -15.36 14.34 -2.96
CA ILE A 96 -15.41 15.59 -2.20
C ILE A 96 -16.38 16.63 -2.80
N LYS A 97 -16.64 16.55 -4.11
CA LYS A 97 -17.51 17.47 -4.84
C LYS A 97 -18.99 17.29 -4.46
N ASP A 98 -19.37 16.13 -3.94
CA ASP A 98 -20.74 15.83 -3.50
C ASP A 98 -21.05 16.46 -2.12
N TYR A 99 -20.04 17.01 -1.44
CA TYR A 99 -20.12 17.52 -0.08
C TYR A 99 -19.69 19.00 -0.03
N SER A 100 -20.34 19.85 -0.81
CA SER A 100 -19.98 21.25 -1.00
C SER A 100 -19.84 22.06 0.31
N SER A 101 -20.67 21.78 1.32
CA SER A 101 -20.61 22.46 2.63
C SER A 101 -19.38 22.10 3.46
N ILE A 102 -18.85 20.88 3.30
CA ILE A 102 -17.60 20.45 3.92
C ILE A 102 -16.42 20.99 3.11
N LEU A 103 -16.48 20.84 1.79
CA LEU A 103 -15.44 21.27 0.87
C LEU A 103 -15.16 22.78 0.98
N ALA A 104 -16.20 23.60 1.19
CA ALA A 104 -16.07 25.04 1.40
C ALA A 104 -15.20 25.42 2.63
N LYS A 105 -15.01 24.50 3.59
CA LYS A 105 -14.15 24.69 4.77
C LYS A 105 -12.68 24.31 4.51
N CYS A 106 -12.37 23.80 3.33
CA CYS A 106 -11.05 23.29 2.94
C CYS A 106 -10.48 24.05 1.74
N PRO A 107 -10.05 25.32 1.93
CA PRO A 107 -9.59 26.20 0.87
C PRO A 107 -8.14 25.90 0.41
N TYR A 108 -7.82 24.62 0.26
CA TYR A 108 -6.51 24.14 -0.18
C TYR A 108 -6.54 23.89 -1.70
N ASN A 109 -5.45 24.25 -2.37
CA ASN A 109 -5.32 24.16 -3.83
C ASN A 109 -4.96 22.75 -4.29
N ASP A 110 -4.05 22.10 -3.56
CA ASP A 110 -3.64 20.73 -3.86
C ASP A 110 -4.63 19.75 -3.21
N PHE A 111 -5.28 18.94 -4.06
CA PHE A 111 -6.24 17.91 -3.65
C PHE A 111 -5.70 16.99 -2.55
N MET A 112 -4.41 16.66 -2.59
CA MET A 112 -3.80 15.75 -1.62
C MET A 112 -3.76 16.33 -0.21
N PHE A 113 -3.74 17.65 -0.05
CA PHE A 113 -3.91 18.31 1.25
C PHE A 113 -5.39 18.58 1.54
N GLN A 114 -6.17 18.95 0.52
CA GLN A 114 -7.60 19.21 0.66
C GLN A 114 -8.36 18.00 1.21
N ARG A 115 -8.00 16.78 0.77
CA ARG A 115 -8.60 15.52 1.26
C ARG A 115 -8.41 15.31 2.77
N HIS A 116 -7.27 15.72 3.34
CA HIS A 116 -7.01 15.58 4.78
C HIS A 116 -7.95 16.49 5.59
N CYS A 117 -8.12 17.72 5.13
CA CYS A 117 -9.10 18.65 5.72
C CYS A 117 -10.54 18.13 5.56
N PHE A 118 -10.89 17.69 4.36
CA PHE A 118 -12.20 17.13 4.07
C PHE A 118 -12.52 15.95 4.99
N LEU A 119 -11.58 15.00 5.10
CA LEU A 119 -11.70 13.82 5.95
C LEU A 119 -11.89 14.21 7.41
N SER A 120 -11.15 15.19 7.92
CA SER A 120 -11.30 15.68 9.29
C SER A 120 -12.73 16.17 9.57
N TYR A 121 -13.29 17.02 8.70
CA TYR A 121 -14.65 17.52 8.87
C TYR A 121 -15.72 16.46 8.63
N TYR A 122 -15.55 15.58 7.64
CA TYR A 122 -16.47 14.47 7.40
C TYR A 122 -16.56 13.56 8.63
N LEU A 123 -15.43 13.26 9.27
CA LEU A 123 -15.38 12.41 10.46
C LEU A 123 -15.99 13.03 11.71
N SER A 124 -16.33 14.33 11.71
CA SER A 124 -17.16 14.92 12.77
C SER A 124 -18.62 14.44 12.72
N LEU A 125 -19.05 13.86 11.59
CA LEU A 125 -20.36 13.24 11.40
C LEU A 125 -20.33 11.73 11.71
N VAL A 126 -19.13 11.15 11.79
CA VAL A 126 -18.91 9.75 12.19
C VAL A 126 -18.73 9.70 13.70
N TYR A 127 -19.13 8.58 14.31
CA TYR A 127 -19.10 8.43 15.75
C TYR A 127 -17.68 8.57 16.32
N GLU A 128 -17.59 9.23 17.48
CA GLU A 128 -16.33 9.35 18.20
C GLU A 128 -15.92 8.00 18.78
N ASP A 129 -14.61 7.74 18.70
CA ASP A 129 -13.93 6.49 19.06
C ASP A 129 -13.97 5.33 18.04
N ASP A 130 -14.72 5.45 16.94
CA ASP A 130 -14.66 4.45 15.86
C ASP A 130 -13.28 4.47 15.18
N TYR A 131 -12.89 3.35 14.57
CA TYR A 131 -11.63 3.25 13.84
C TYR A 131 -11.82 3.60 12.36
N VAL A 132 -10.87 4.34 11.82
CA VAL A 132 -10.83 4.75 10.42
C VAL A 132 -9.60 4.13 9.76
N ILE A 133 -9.83 3.44 8.66
CA ILE A 133 -8.80 2.96 7.73
C ILE A 133 -8.89 3.85 6.49
N PHE A 134 -7.99 4.81 6.38
CA PHE A 134 -7.87 5.58 5.14
C PHE A 134 -7.04 4.79 4.14
N ILE A 135 -7.51 4.70 2.90
CA ILE A 135 -6.77 4.09 1.79
C ILE A 135 -7.00 4.89 0.49
N ASP A 136 -5.93 5.11 -0.27
CA ASP A 136 -6.00 5.57 -1.65
C ASP A 136 -6.71 4.53 -2.54
N THR A 137 -7.28 4.98 -3.65
CA THR A 137 -8.09 4.13 -4.53
C THR A 137 -7.27 3.06 -5.26
N ASP A 138 -5.95 3.16 -5.29
CA ASP A 138 -5.06 2.16 -5.87
C ASP A 138 -4.53 1.13 -4.85
N LEU A 139 -5.11 1.09 -3.64
CA LEU A 139 -4.91 -0.01 -2.70
C LEU A 139 -6.01 -1.07 -2.82
N GLY A 140 -5.63 -2.29 -3.18
CA GLY A 140 -6.52 -3.44 -3.22
C GLY A 140 -6.21 -4.46 -2.12
N ILE A 141 -7.23 -5.25 -1.78
CA ILE A 141 -7.09 -6.38 -0.86
C ILE A 141 -6.53 -7.56 -1.67
N ILE A 142 -5.44 -8.17 -1.19
CA ILE A 142 -4.90 -9.41 -1.78
C ILE A 142 -5.30 -10.64 -0.97
N ASN A 143 -5.45 -10.52 0.36
CA ASN A 143 -5.78 -11.66 1.22
C ASN A 143 -6.96 -11.31 2.15
N PRO A 144 -8.17 -11.81 1.86
CA PRO A 144 -9.36 -11.50 2.64
C PRO A 144 -9.36 -12.15 4.04
N ASN A 145 -8.44 -13.07 4.33
CA ASN A 145 -8.39 -13.77 5.60
C ASN A 145 -7.73 -12.95 6.71
N LYS A 146 -6.95 -11.92 6.34
CA LYS A 146 -6.44 -10.91 7.29
C LYS A 146 -7.57 -10.00 7.76
N LYS A 147 -7.34 -9.29 8.86
CA LYS A 147 -8.36 -8.57 9.64
C LYS A 147 -7.83 -7.20 10.06
N PHE A 148 -8.61 -6.14 9.91
CA PHE A 148 -8.15 -4.80 10.30
C PHE A 148 -7.91 -4.68 11.80
N GLU A 149 -8.64 -5.47 12.61
CA GLU A 149 -8.52 -5.57 14.06
C GLU A 149 -7.09 -5.90 14.51
N ASP A 150 -6.35 -6.69 13.72
CA ASP A 150 -4.97 -7.06 14.03
C ASP A 150 -4.00 -5.87 13.96
N TYR A 151 -4.39 -4.82 13.22
CA TYR A 151 -3.57 -3.66 12.87
C TYR A 151 -3.96 -2.36 13.61
N LEU A 152 -5.07 -2.36 14.36
CA LEU A 152 -5.59 -1.16 15.02
C LEU A 152 -4.62 -0.55 16.05
N PRO A 153 -4.75 0.76 16.35
CA PRO A 153 -4.03 1.43 17.43
C PRO A 153 -4.18 0.72 18.78
N ARG A 154 -3.10 0.67 19.55
CA ARG A 154 -3.00 -0.01 20.85
C ARG A 154 -2.46 0.95 21.92
N GLY A 155 -2.88 0.78 23.16
CA GLY A 155 -2.40 1.59 24.27
C GLY A 155 -2.67 3.08 24.06
N ASN A 156 -1.61 3.90 24.00
CA ASN A 156 -1.71 5.36 23.79
C ASN A 156 -1.81 5.76 22.31
N GLU A 157 -1.59 4.83 21.38
CA GLU A 157 -1.61 5.11 19.94
C GLU A 157 -2.97 5.67 19.50
N GLN A 158 -2.95 6.73 18.71
CA GLN A 158 -4.13 7.36 18.09
C GLN A 158 -4.09 7.25 16.57
N PHE A 159 -2.90 7.33 15.97
CA PHE A 159 -2.71 7.40 14.53
C PHE A 159 -1.51 6.55 14.09
N LEU A 160 -1.73 5.66 13.13
CA LEU A 160 -0.74 4.73 12.62
C LEU A 160 -0.46 4.99 11.14
N PHE A 161 0.81 5.10 10.84
CA PHE A 161 1.36 5.08 9.49
C PHE A 161 2.18 3.81 9.26
N VAL A 162 2.56 3.57 8.01
CA VAL A 162 3.58 2.58 7.67
C VAL A 162 4.78 3.25 7.02
N GLN A 163 5.98 2.80 7.38
CA GLN A 163 7.19 3.11 6.65
C GLN A 163 7.14 2.37 5.32
N ARG A 164 7.25 3.13 4.22
CA ARG A 164 7.03 2.65 2.86
C ARG A 164 8.12 1.69 2.44
N MET A 165 7.79 0.58 1.79
CA MET A 165 8.77 -0.46 1.53
C MET A 165 9.83 -0.07 0.48
N PHE A 166 9.43 0.56 -0.63
CA PHE A 166 10.37 0.79 -1.74
C PHE A 166 11.29 2.00 -1.58
N ASN A 167 11.12 2.83 -0.57
CA ASN A 167 11.99 3.97 -0.27
C ASN A 167 12.02 4.20 1.25
N TYR A 168 12.49 5.34 1.72
CA TYR A 168 12.57 5.64 3.16
C TYR A 168 11.53 6.68 3.62
N GLU A 169 10.45 6.83 2.86
CA GLU A 169 9.29 7.65 3.24
C GLU A 169 8.41 6.95 4.29
N ILE A 170 7.68 7.75 5.06
CA ILE A 170 6.43 7.35 5.71
C ILE A 170 5.31 7.62 4.71
N MET A 171 4.47 6.62 4.40
CA MET A 171 3.51 6.77 3.32
C MET A 171 2.25 7.55 3.74
N ALA A 172 1.69 8.31 2.81
CA ALA A 172 0.43 9.02 2.97
C ALA A 172 -0.78 8.33 2.36
N GLY A 173 -0.56 7.32 1.50
CA GLY A 173 -1.65 6.64 0.77
C GLY A 173 -2.47 5.66 1.62
N THR A 174 -2.05 5.37 2.86
CA THR A 174 -2.91 4.69 3.83
C THR A 174 -2.45 4.92 5.25
N PHE A 175 -3.41 5.03 6.17
CA PHE A 175 -3.19 5.17 7.59
C PHE A 175 -4.41 4.69 8.38
N ILE A 176 -4.17 4.24 9.61
CA ILE A 176 -5.19 3.71 10.52
C ILE A 176 -5.23 4.58 11.76
N PHE A 177 -6.40 5.06 12.18
CA PHE A 177 -6.50 5.89 13.37
C PHE A 177 -7.82 5.73 14.09
N LYS A 178 -7.82 6.11 15.37
CA LYS A 178 -9.04 6.24 16.17
C LYS A 178 -9.66 7.62 15.88
N ASN A 179 -10.96 7.69 15.60
CA ASN A 179 -11.69 8.93 15.34
C ASN A 179 -11.86 9.74 16.63
N THR A 180 -10.82 10.45 17.02
CA THR A 180 -10.79 11.35 18.17
C THR A 180 -10.56 12.79 17.72
N ASN A 181 -10.84 13.75 18.61
CA ASN A 181 -10.48 15.14 18.35
C ASN A 181 -8.98 15.31 18.02
N TYR A 182 -8.12 14.51 18.64
CA TYR A 182 -6.68 14.50 18.36
C TYR A 182 -6.39 14.15 16.89
N SER A 183 -6.89 13.01 16.42
CA SER A 183 -6.64 12.55 15.05
C SER A 183 -7.21 13.49 14.00
N ARG A 184 -8.42 14.04 14.25
CA ARG A 184 -9.03 15.05 13.36
C ARG A 184 -8.21 16.34 13.30
N ASN A 185 -7.66 16.80 14.43
CA ASN A 185 -6.79 17.98 14.46
C ASN A 185 -5.45 17.71 13.79
N PHE A 186 -4.89 16.50 13.91
CA PHE A 186 -3.69 16.12 13.19
C PHE A 186 -3.90 16.18 11.66
N LEU A 187 -5.03 15.68 11.14
CA LEU A 187 -5.39 15.81 9.73
C LEU A 187 -5.49 17.28 9.26
N LEU A 188 -6.05 18.17 10.10
CA LEU A 188 -6.08 19.61 9.80
C LEU A 188 -4.67 20.22 9.78
N SER A 189 -3.82 19.86 10.75
CA SER A 189 -2.42 20.30 10.80
C SER A 189 -1.64 19.85 9.57
N TRP A 190 -1.91 18.64 9.07
CA TRP A 190 -1.32 18.15 7.83
C TRP A 190 -1.84 18.92 6.63
N ALA A 191 -3.15 19.17 6.53
CA ALA A 191 -3.73 19.96 5.44
C ALA A 191 -3.13 21.38 5.34
N LEU A 192 -2.84 22.02 6.47
CA LEU A 192 -2.19 23.34 6.52
C LEU A 192 -0.84 23.42 5.81
N TYR A 193 -0.18 22.29 5.57
CA TYR A 193 1.07 22.27 4.82
C TYR A 193 0.91 22.60 3.33
N ASP A 194 -0.31 22.66 2.80
CA ASP A 194 -0.52 23.22 1.46
C ASP A 194 0.01 24.67 1.36
N TYR A 195 -0.04 25.44 2.46
CA TYR A 195 0.49 26.80 2.54
C TYR A 195 1.95 26.88 3.03
N LYS A 196 2.49 25.80 3.61
CA LYS A 196 3.85 25.76 4.18
C LYS A 196 4.87 25.05 3.31
N LYS A 197 4.41 24.18 2.39
CA LYS A 197 5.28 23.49 1.44
C LYS A 197 5.95 24.53 0.53
N PRO A 198 7.16 24.25 0.02
CA PRO A 198 7.84 25.19 -0.86
C PRO A 198 7.16 25.27 -2.23
N ASP A 199 7.33 26.40 -2.90
CA ASP A 199 6.89 26.62 -4.28
C ASP A 199 7.72 25.82 -5.30
N SER A 200 8.86 25.27 -4.86
CA SER A 200 9.71 24.35 -5.62
C SER A 200 9.03 22.99 -5.83
N PHE A 201 9.71 22.05 -6.48
CA PHE A 201 9.19 20.69 -6.62
C PHE A 201 9.06 20.05 -5.24
N ASN A 202 7.85 19.94 -4.70
CA ASN A 202 7.66 19.63 -3.28
C ASN A 202 7.21 18.19 -2.98
N GLY A 203 6.73 17.43 -3.97
CA GLY A 203 6.25 16.06 -3.77
C GLY A 203 4.95 15.94 -2.97
N SER A 204 4.20 17.04 -2.82
CA SER A 204 2.87 17.11 -2.21
C SER A 204 2.81 16.57 -0.76
N ASP A 205 1.66 16.04 -0.34
CA ASP A 205 1.33 15.68 1.04
C ASP A 205 2.23 14.60 1.63
N ASN A 206 2.63 13.61 0.83
CA ASN A 206 3.47 12.49 1.26
C ASN A 206 4.88 12.96 1.67
N VAL A 207 5.49 13.86 0.90
CA VAL A 207 6.78 14.45 1.29
C VAL A 207 6.57 15.41 2.47
N ALA A 208 5.54 16.26 2.42
CA ALA A 208 5.23 17.20 3.49
C ALA A 208 4.94 16.54 4.86
N LEU A 209 4.42 15.31 4.87
CA LEU A 209 4.18 14.52 6.09
C LEU A 209 5.42 14.45 6.99
N HIS A 210 6.63 14.43 6.41
CA HIS A 210 7.86 14.39 7.19
C HIS A 210 8.10 15.70 7.94
N ALA A 211 7.77 16.86 7.36
CA ALA A 211 7.80 18.12 8.10
C ALA A 211 6.68 18.19 9.15
N VAL A 212 5.49 17.67 8.85
CA VAL A 212 4.36 17.59 9.81
C VAL A 212 4.75 16.77 11.04
N LEU A 213 5.36 15.60 10.84
CA LEU A 213 5.83 14.76 11.95
C LEU A 213 6.98 15.43 12.72
N MET A 214 7.84 16.20 12.03
CA MET A 214 8.88 16.99 12.68
C MET A 214 8.29 18.08 13.61
N ASP A 215 7.14 18.68 13.28
CA ASP A 215 6.44 19.64 14.15
C ASP A 215 6.07 19.03 15.51
N LEU A 216 5.83 17.72 15.56
CA LEU A 216 5.43 16.99 16.76
C LEU A 216 6.60 16.56 17.65
N MET A 217 7.84 16.73 17.19
CA MET A 217 9.00 16.32 17.97
C MET A 217 9.45 17.41 18.95
N PRO A 218 10.08 17.04 20.07
CA PRO A 218 10.67 18.01 20.99
C PRO A 218 11.60 19.02 20.31
N LEU A 219 11.58 20.28 20.77
CA LEU A 219 12.33 21.39 20.14
C LEU A 219 13.83 21.12 20.01
N ASN A 220 14.44 20.40 20.95
CA ASN A 220 15.84 20.01 20.89
C ASN A 220 16.15 19.07 19.71
N LYS A 221 15.18 18.26 19.26
CA LYS A 221 15.31 17.42 18.06
C LYS A 221 15.12 18.24 16.77
N GLN A 222 14.41 19.35 16.83
CA GLN A 222 14.17 20.24 15.69
C GLN A 222 15.34 21.19 15.35
N ILE A 223 16.43 21.23 16.13
CA ILE A 223 17.56 22.16 15.94
C ILE A 223 18.13 22.14 14.50
N LYS A 224 18.16 20.97 13.87
CA LYS A 224 18.69 20.79 12.50
C LYS A 224 17.59 20.80 11.42
N ARG A 225 16.33 21.01 11.79
CA ARG A 225 15.22 21.13 10.84
C ARG A 225 15.45 22.19 9.76
N PRO A 226 15.96 23.41 10.04
CA PRO A 226 16.17 24.41 9.00
C PRO A 226 17.11 23.95 7.87
N PHE A 227 18.10 23.11 8.21
CA PHE A 227 18.98 22.52 7.21
C PHE A 227 18.22 21.56 6.28
N CYS A 228 17.39 20.67 6.84
CA CYS A 228 16.55 19.79 6.02
C CYS A 228 15.55 20.62 5.18
N GLN A 229 14.93 21.64 5.77
CA GLN A 229 13.97 22.50 5.09
C GLN A 229 14.59 23.20 3.88
N ALA A 230 15.83 23.68 3.96
CA ALA A 230 16.53 24.30 2.83
C ALA A 230 16.74 23.33 1.64
N ILE A 231 16.88 22.02 1.90
CA ILE A 231 16.92 21.00 0.84
C ILE A 231 15.58 20.94 0.11
N TRP A 232 14.48 20.96 0.86
CA TRP A 232 13.12 20.95 0.28
C TRP A 232 12.80 22.25 -0.44
N GLU A 233 13.18 23.40 0.10
CA GLU A 233 12.99 24.70 -0.55
C GLU A 233 13.69 24.81 -1.90
N SER A 234 14.77 24.05 -2.11
CA SER A 234 15.56 24.06 -3.35
C SER A 234 15.31 22.86 -4.26
N SER A 235 14.39 21.95 -3.93
CA SER A 235 14.18 20.70 -4.66
C SER A 235 13.61 20.89 -6.06
N LYS A 236 14.11 20.09 -7.01
CA LYS A 236 13.71 20.18 -8.44
C LYS A 236 13.06 18.91 -8.96
N ASN A 237 13.16 17.81 -8.22
CA ASN A 237 12.70 16.49 -8.61
C ASN A 237 12.53 15.59 -7.37
N PHE A 238 12.02 14.38 -7.58
CA PHE A 238 11.83 13.40 -6.52
C PHE A 238 13.13 12.96 -5.82
N GLY A 239 14.28 12.99 -6.50
CA GLY A 239 15.58 12.71 -5.86
C GLY A 239 15.96 13.74 -4.81
N ASP A 240 15.67 15.02 -5.06
CA ASP A 240 15.87 16.08 -4.06
C ASP A 240 14.86 15.98 -2.90
N CYS A 241 13.60 15.64 -3.19
CA CYS A 241 12.62 15.31 -2.14
C CYS A 241 13.08 14.11 -1.30
N SER A 242 13.66 13.09 -1.94
CA SER A 242 14.24 11.94 -1.27
C SER A 242 15.32 12.39 -0.28
N LYS A 243 16.28 13.23 -0.70
CA LYS A 243 17.30 13.78 0.22
C LYS A 243 16.68 14.54 1.41
N PHE A 244 15.63 15.33 1.18
CA PHE A 244 14.89 15.97 2.27
C PHE A 244 14.29 14.95 3.25
N VAL A 245 13.62 13.92 2.73
CA VAL A 245 13.06 12.84 3.54
C VAL A 245 14.17 12.12 4.31
N ALA A 246 15.31 11.83 3.68
CA ALA A 246 16.46 11.21 4.35
C ALA A 246 16.97 12.08 5.51
N CYS A 247 17.05 13.38 5.30
CA CYS A 247 17.43 14.35 6.33
C CYS A 247 16.44 14.33 7.50
N MET A 248 15.13 14.36 7.25
CA MET A 248 14.11 14.29 8.30
C MET A 248 14.17 12.95 9.07
N ARG A 249 14.31 11.84 8.34
CA ARG A 249 14.50 10.49 8.89
C ARG A 249 15.69 10.40 9.83
N TYR A 250 16.81 11.05 9.48
CA TYR A 250 18.00 11.13 10.33
C TYR A 250 17.75 11.91 11.62
N LEU A 251 16.90 12.93 11.60
CA LEU A 251 16.48 13.63 12.81
C LEU A 251 15.52 12.80 13.67
N PHE A 252 14.64 12.01 13.04
CA PHE A 252 13.70 11.14 13.73
C PHE A 252 14.40 10.04 14.53
N SER A 253 15.53 9.51 14.01
CA SER A 253 16.30 8.44 14.64
C SER A 253 17.31 8.93 15.68
N ASP A 254 17.21 10.17 16.17
CA ASP A 254 18.22 10.80 17.04
C ASP A 254 19.64 10.73 16.47
N LYS A 255 19.74 10.75 15.13
CA LYS A 255 21.00 10.64 14.38
C LYS A 255 21.71 9.30 14.56
N ASP A 256 21.01 8.29 15.09
CA ASP A 256 21.50 6.94 15.12
C ASP A 256 21.55 6.37 13.71
N VAL A 257 22.75 5.92 13.35
CA VAL A 257 23.09 5.33 12.05
C VAL A 257 23.64 3.91 12.24
N ASN A 258 23.61 3.40 13.48
CA ASN A 258 24.00 2.04 13.80
C ASN A 258 22.79 1.11 13.66
N GLY A 259 22.88 0.17 12.72
CA GLY A 259 21.79 -0.76 12.41
C GLY A 259 20.81 -0.19 11.37
N SER A 260 19.81 -0.99 11.00
CA SER A 260 18.84 -0.55 9.98
C SER A 260 17.89 0.49 10.56
N ILE A 261 17.73 1.60 9.84
CA ILE A 261 16.73 2.63 10.15
C ILE A 261 15.29 2.12 10.01
N PHE A 262 15.09 0.93 9.42
CA PHE A 262 13.79 0.33 9.15
C PHE A 262 13.40 -0.77 10.14
N ASP A 263 14.27 -1.09 11.12
CA ASP A 263 14.00 -2.13 12.12
C ASP A 263 13.00 -1.66 13.18
N LYS A 264 12.95 -0.35 13.45
CA LYS A 264 12.19 0.23 14.56
C LYS A 264 11.00 1.04 14.08
N ASP A 265 9.92 0.95 14.84
CA ASP A 265 8.79 1.88 14.72
C ASP A 265 9.27 3.29 15.11
N LEU A 266 8.77 4.31 14.42
CA LEU A 266 8.99 5.71 14.82
C LEU A 266 7.80 6.19 15.64
N SER A 267 8.06 6.90 16.73
CA SER A 267 7.05 7.38 17.65
C SER A 267 7.12 8.91 17.78
N PHE A 268 5.97 9.56 17.71
CA PHE A 268 5.82 11.01 17.76
C PHE A 268 4.73 11.38 18.78
N ASP A 269 4.85 12.58 19.37
CA ASP A 269 3.92 13.12 20.36
C ASP A 269 3.58 12.11 21.48
N ASP A 270 4.62 11.66 22.17
CA ASP A 270 4.53 10.69 23.27
C ASP A 270 3.81 9.37 22.92
N GLY A 271 4.01 8.88 21.69
CA GLY A 271 3.47 7.62 21.22
C GLY A 271 2.03 7.66 20.74
N LYS A 272 1.45 8.86 20.57
CA LYS A 272 0.13 9.00 19.94
C LYS A 272 0.16 8.78 18.45
N ILE A 273 1.27 9.14 17.78
CA ILE A 273 1.46 8.85 16.35
C ILE A 273 2.62 7.89 16.19
N VAL A 274 2.40 6.79 15.48
CA VAL A 274 3.42 5.76 15.24
C VAL A 274 3.53 5.45 13.76
N ALA A 275 4.75 5.47 13.21
CA ALA A 275 5.03 4.97 11.87
C ALA A 275 5.71 3.60 11.97
N LEU A 276 4.94 2.56 11.65
CA LEU A 276 5.33 1.16 11.79
C LEU A 276 6.49 0.80 10.86
N SER A 277 7.44 0.05 11.39
CA SER A 277 8.66 -0.39 10.72
C SER A 277 8.36 -1.30 9.53
N LYS A 278 9.29 -1.38 8.58
CA LYS A 278 9.14 -2.27 7.40
C LYS A 278 9.04 -3.75 7.80
N HIS A 279 9.60 -4.09 8.96
CA HIS A 279 9.62 -5.43 9.54
C HIS A 279 8.48 -5.66 10.55
N SER A 280 7.64 -4.65 10.80
CA SER A 280 6.53 -4.77 11.73
C SER A 280 5.49 -5.76 11.21
N LYS A 281 5.09 -6.69 12.07
CA LYS A 281 3.95 -7.60 11.81
C LYS A 281 2.60 -6.87 11.79
N ARG A 282 2.58 -5.60 12.25
CA ARG A 282 1.40 -4.72 12.22
C ARG A 282 1.32 -3.87 10.95
N ARG A 283 2.20 -4.08 9.97
CA ARG A 283 2.06 -3.47 8.64
C ARG A 283 0.99 -4.23 7.84
N TRP A 284 0.11 -3.49 7.16
CA TRP A 284 -1.02 -4.06 6.40
C TRP A 284 -0.85 -4.03 4.88
N MET A 285 0.18 -3.37 4.35
CA MET A 285 0.31 -3.17 2.91
C MET A 285 1.75 -3.15 2.43
N ARG A 286 1.99 -3.44 1.15
CA ARG A 286 3.22 -3.09 0.42
C ARG A 286 2.91 -2.74 -1.02
N ASP A 287 3.84 -2.07 -1.68
CA ASP A 287 3.77 -1.84 -3.12
C ASP A 287 3.91 -3.15 -3.91
N VAL A 288 3.07 -3.31 -4.92
CA VAL A 288 2.91 -4.58 -5.66
C VAL A 288 4.16 -5.01 -6.44
N TRP A 289 4.89 -4.05 -7.02
CA TRP A 289 6.05 -4.32 -7.88
C TRP A 289 7.29 -4.82 -7.12
N ILE A 290 7.35 -4.64 -5.79
CA ILE A 290 8.51 -5.04 -4.97
C ILE A 290 8.80 -6.55 -5.09
N THR A 291 7.76 -7.33 -5.35
CA THR A 291 7.85 -8.78 -5.50
C THR A 291 7.31 -9.25 -6.85
N ASP A 292 7.28 -8.39 -7.87
CA ASP A 292 6.75 -8.74 -9.20
C ASP A 292 5.29 -9.22 -9.14
N SER A 293 4.47 -8.62 -8.28
CA SER A 293 3.07 -9.01 -8.00
C SER A 293 2.88 -10.39 -7.37
N GLU A 294 3.96 -11.10 -7.05
CA GLU A 294 3.89 -12.35 -6.30
C GLU A 294 3.49 -12.09 -4.86
N PHE A 295 2.73 -12.99 -4.25
CA PHE A 295 2.18 -12.81 -2.91
C PHE A 295 2.24 -14.11 -2.09
N SER A 296 2.07 -13.97 -0.77
CA SER A 296 1.93 -15.10 0.16
C SER A 296 0.74 -14.90 1.10
N MET A 297 0.45 -15.90 1.93
CA MET A 297 -0.58 -15.81 2.97
C MET A 297 -0.33 -14.73 4.03
N ASP A 298 0.87 -14.14 4.07
CA ASP A 298 1.20 -13.05 5.00
C ASP A 298 0.90 -11.65 4.46
N ASP A 299 0.75 -11.52 3.14
CA ASP A 299 0.32 -10.27 2.53
C ASP A 299 -1.16 -10.00 2.86
N PHE A 300 -1.52 -8.71 2.96
CA PHE A 300 -2.90 -8.27 3.19
C PHE A 300 -3.39 -7.34 2.07
N MET A 301 -2.71 -6.22 1.86
CA MET A 301 -3.05 -5.24 0.82
C MET A 301 -1.87 -4.94 -0.10
N PHE A 302 -2.19 -4.63 -1.36
CA PHE A 302 -1.23 -4.12 -2.33
C PHE A 302 -1.58 -2.70 -2.73
N HIS A 303 -0.55 -1.86 -2.80
CA HIS A 303 -0.63 -0.50 -3.34
C HIS A 303 -0.13 -0.46 -4.78
N SER A 304 -0.60 0.55 -5.52
CA SER A 304 -0.35 0.80 -6.94
C SER A 304 -1.03 -0.19 -7.89
N MET A 305 -2.23 -0.66 -7.51
CA MET A 305 -3.09 -1.49 -8.36
C MET A 305 -3.90 -0.63 -9.34
N LYS A 306 -3.21 0.10 -10.23
CA LYS A 306 -3.83 0.96 -11.26
C LYS A 306 -4.00 0.18 -12.57
N GLU A 307 -5.18 0.24 -13.17
CA GLU A 307 -5.46 -0.49 -14.43
C GLU A 307 -4.56 -0.04 -15.59
N VAL A 308 -4.17 1.25 -15.65
CA VAL A 308 -3.22 1.74 -16.68
C VAL A 308 -1.82 1.13 -16.57
N SER A 309 -1.46 0.60 -15.40
CA SER A 309 -0.16 -0.06 -15.14
C SER A 309 -0.30 -1.58 -15.07
N LEU A 310 -1.49 -2.11 -15.37
CA LEU A 310 -1.75 -3.55 -15.36
C LEU A 310 -1.26 -4.20 -16.65
N HIS A 311 -0.37 -5.18 -16.50
CA HIS A 311 0.11 -6.01 -17.59
C HIS A 311 -0.72 -7.28 -17.73
N TRP A 312 -1.43 -7.38 -18.86
CA TRP A 312 -2.25 -8.55 -19.22
C TRP A 312 -1.43 -9.72 -19.77
N ASN A 313 -0.17 -9.48 -20.14
CA ASN A 313 0.73 -10.51 -20.66
C ASN A 313 1.62 -11.07 -19.54
N ILE A 314 1.27 -12.27 -19.08
CA ILE A 314 1.98 -13.09 -18.06
C ILE A 314 3.47 -13.34 -18.42
N VAL A 315 3.84 -13.16 -19.70
CA VAL A 315 5.20 -13.40 -20.22
C VAL A 315 6.15 -12.22 -19.97
N ARG A 316 5.64 -11.01 -19.71
CA ARG A 316 6.50 -9.87 -19.38
C ARG A 316 6.62 -9.75 -17.88
N VAL A 317 7.82 -10.01 -17.37
CA VAL A 317 8.20 -9.58 -16.02
C VAL A 317 7.94 -8.08 -15.93
N PRO A 318 7.31 -7.57 -14.86
CA PRO A 318 7.17 -6.13 -14.64
C PRO A 318 8.55 -5.48 -14.75
N HIS A 319 8.76 -4.62 -15.74
CA HIS A 319 10.09 -4.05 -16.02
C HIS A 319 10.18 -2.57 -15.61
N HIS A 320 9.05 -1.92 -15.29
CA HIS A 320 9.01 -0.51 -14.90
C HIS A 320 8.39 -0.31 -13.51
N PHE A 321 8.75 0.81 -12.91
CA PHE A 321 8.22 1.26 -11.62
C PHE A 321 6.69 1.39 -11.69
N GLY A 322 5.99 0.73 -10.78
CA GLY A 322 4.53 0.75 -10.71
C GLY A 322 3.82 -0.28 -11.60
N ASP A 323 4.53 -0.99 -12.48
CA ASP A 323 3.95 -2.07 -13.27
C ASP A 323 3.52 -3.22 -12.36
N TRP A 324 2.41 -3.85 -12.71
CA TRP A 324 1.93 -5.00 -11.96
C TRP A 324 1.14 -5.97 -12.82
N ILE A 325 0.96 -7.17 -12.30
CA ILE A 325 0.12 -8.22 -12.88
C ILE A 325 -0.92 -8.58 -11.82
N ASN A 326 -2.15 -8.79 -12.25
CA ASN A 326 -3.22 -9.12 -11.31
C ASN A 326 -3.15 -10.60 -10.91
N PRO A 327 -2.85 -10.92 -9.64
CA PRO A 327 -2.81 -12.31 -9.18
C PRO A 327 -4.22 -12.90 -8.99
N ILE A 328 -5.27 -12.07 -8.99
CA ILE A 328 -6.67 -12.46 -8.82
C ILE A 328 -7.33 -12.61 -10.20
N ASN A 329 -8.09 -13.68 -10.40
CA ASN A 329 -8.92 -13.90 -11.57
C ASN A 329 -10.17 -12.99 -11.54
N MET A 330 -9.98 -11.72 -11.89
CA MET A 330 -11.05 -10.73 -11.89
C MET A 330 -12.15 -11.01 -12.91
N LYS A 331 -11.92 -11.89 -13.90
CA LYS A 331 -12.97 -12.29 -14.86
C LYS A 331 -14.10 -13.08 -14.21
N SER A 332 -13.81 -13.80 -13.12
CA SER A 332 -14.81 -14.54 -12.35
C SER A 332 -15.29 -13.81 -11.09
N PHE A 333 -14.80 -12.59 -10.85
CA PHE A 333 -15.15 -11.81 -9.68
C PHE A 333 -16.58 -11.29 -9.78
N ASP A 334 -17.38 -11.53 -8.75
CA ASP A 334 -18.78 -11.11 -8.69
C ASP A 334 -19.07 -10.42 -7.36
N ILE A 335 -19.30 -9.11 -7.41
CA ILE A 335 -19.57 -8.28 -6.22
C ILE A 335 -20.81 -8.75 -5.44
N LEU A 336 -21.78 -9.40 -6.11
CA LEU A 336 -22.99 -9.89 -5.46
C LEU A 336 -22.70 -11.09 -4.53
N LYS A 337 -21.63 -11.85 -4.81
CA LYS A 337 -21.20 -12.96 -3.94
C LYS A 337 -20.61 -12.50 -2.60
N CYS A 338 -20.20 -11.23 -2.49
CA CYS A 338 -19.49 -10.72 -1.31
C CYS A 338 -20.32 -10.74 -0.02
N ASN A 339 -21.66 -10.75 -0.13
CA ASN A 339 -22.59 -10.89 1.00
C ASN A 339 -23.05 -12.34 1.27
N THR A 340 -22.45 -13.32 0.60
CA THR A 340 -22.86 -14.73 0.69
C THR A 340 -21.81 -15.56 1.40
N ASN A 341 -22.19 -16.77 1.85
CA ASN A 341 -21.22 -17.74 2.41
C ASN A 341 -20.15 -18.19 1.39
N ASN A 342 -20.37 -17.94 0.09
CA ASN A 342 -19.45 -18.28 -1.00
C ASN A 342 -18.59 -17.09 -1.43
N TYR A 343 -18.50 -16.02 -0.62
CA TYR A 343 -17.67 -14.85 -0.94
C TYR A 343 -16.21 -15.22 -1.27
N TYR A 344 -15.72 -16.31 -0.68
CA TYR A 344 -14.33 -16.74 -0.81
C TYR A 344 -13.98 -17.10 -2.26
N GLU A 345 -14.96 -17.46 -3.09
CA GLU A 345 -14.79 -17.76 -4.51
C GLU A 345 -14.32 -16.55 -5.34
N ASN A 346 -14.57 -15.31 -4.89
CA ASN A 346 -14.05 -14.11 -5.54
C ASN A 346 -12.52 -13.99 -5.42
N TRP A 347 -11.93 -14.73 -4.49
CA TRP A 347 -10.50 -14.76 -4.23
C TRP A 347 -9.90 -16.00 -4.89
N SER A 348 -10.11 -16.09 -6.19
CA SER A 348 -9.53 -17.09 -7.07
C SER A 348 -8.22 -16.55 -7.63
N TYR A 349 -7.11 -17.20 -7.30
CA TYR A 349 -5.75 -16.73 -7.62
C TYR A 349 -5.08 -17.61 -8.66
N TYR A 350 -4.25 -17.01 -9.50
CA TYR A 350 -3.36 -17.76 -10.38
C TYR A 350 -2.20 -18.37 -9.57
N PHE A 351 -1.98 -19.69 -9.72
CA PHE A 351 -0.94 -20.41 -8.97
C PHE A 351 0.47 -19.82 -9.16
N SER A 352 0.76 -19.28 -10.34
CA SER A 352 2.06 -18.73 -10.70
C SER A 352 2.52 -17.57 -9.80
N TYR A 353 1.59 -16.79 -9.25
CA TYR A 353 1.90 -15.64 -8.38
C TYR A 353 1.86 -15.96 -6.89
N PHE A 354 1.35 -17.13 -6.50
CA PHE A 354 1.33 -17.53 -5.09
C PHE A 354 2.65 -18.22 -4.70
N LYS A 355 3.32 -17.69 -3.66
CA LYS A 355 4.63 -18.17 -3.18
C LYS A 355 4.60 -18.39 -1.67
N SER A 356 5.63 -19.09 -1.17
CA SER A 356 5.81 -19.27 0.27
C SER A 356 6.15 -17.94 0.95
N ALA A 357 5.78 -17.79 2.22
CA ALA A 357 6.11 -16.61 3.03
C ALA A 357 7.62 -16.33 3.05
N ALA A 358 8.44 -17.38 3.24
CA ALA A 358 9.90 -17.26 3.23
C ALA A 358 10.45 -16.75 1.89
N PHE A 359 9.85 -17.14 0.76
CA PHE A 359 10.26 -16.66 -0.56
C PHE A 359 9.98 -15.16 -0.72
N ILE A 360 8.76 -14.72 -0.36
CA ILE A 360 8.36 -13.31 -0.39
C ILE A 360 9.23 -12.48 0.56
N GLU A 361 9.45 -12.96 1.78
CA GLU A 361 10.29 -12.29 2.77
C GLU A 361 11.73 -12.11 2.28
N ASN A 362 12.30 -13.10 1.58
CA ASN A 362 13.64 -12.99 1.00
C ASN A 362 13.72 -11.91 -0.09
N LYS A 363 12.70 -11.80 -0.97
CA LYS A 363 12.63 -10.71 -1.96
C LYS A 363 12.55 -9.34 -1.30
N ILE A 364 11.69 -9.22 -0.28
CA ILE A 364 11.53 -7.98 0.49
C ILE A 364 12.84 -7.59 1.19
N LYS A 365 13.54 -8.54 1.83
CA LYS A 365 14.83 -8.28 2.48
C LYS A 365 15.88 -7.80 1.49
N ALA A 366 15.98 -8.42 0.32
CA ALA A 366 16.88 -7.98 -0.73
C ALA A 366 16.57 -6.56 -1.20
N TYR A 367 15.29 -6.23 -1.37
CA TYR A 367 14.85 -4.88 -1.73
C TYR A 367 15.19 -3.86 -0.64
N ASN A 368 14.88 -4.16 0.62
CA ASN A 368 15.16 -3.28 1.75
C ASN A 368 16.65 -2.94 1.87
N LYS A 369 17.54 -3.92 1.65
CA LYS A 369 18.99 -3.70 1.67
C LYS A 369 19.42 -2.64 0.63
N LYS A 370 18.87 -2.71 -0.59
CA LYS A 370 19.14 -1.71 -1.63
C LYS A 370 18.69 -0.31 -1.18
N ILE A 371 17.53 -0.21 -0.55
CA ILE A 371 16.98 1.07 -0.07
C ILE A 371 17.78 1.63 1.11
N GLU A 372 18.34 0.77 1.97
CA GLU A 372 19.27 1.21 3.02
C GLU A 372 20.55 1.80 2.41
N GLU A 373 21.10 1.19 1.36
CA GLU A 373 22.26 1.70 0.65
C GLU A 373 21.97 3.07 0.02
N GLU A 374 20.81 3.25 -0.63
CA GLU A 374 20.36 4.53 -1.17
C GLU A 374 20.22 5.60 -0.09
N TYR A 375 19.61 5.28 1.05
CA TYR A 375 19.50 6.20 2.20
C TYR A 375 20.88 6.68 2.69
N ILE A 376 21.84 5.76 2.85
CA ILE A 376 23.20 6.08 3.28
C ILE A 376 23.92 6.96 2.25
N ILE A 377 23.71 6.73 0.95
CA ILE A 377 24.25 7.58 -0.12
C ILE A 377 23.71 9.01 -0.01
N ASP A 378 22.41 9.17 0.24
CA ASP A 378 21.80 10.49 0.40
C ASP A 378 22.34 11.21 1.64
N LEU A 379 22.48 10.52 2.79
CA LEU A 379 23.09 11.12 3.98
C LEU A 379 24.54 11.58 3.77
N LYS A 380 25.35 10.78 3.08
CA LYS A 380 26.74 11.15 2.72
C LYS A 380 26.78 12.35 1.78
N THR A 381 25.88 12.39 0.79
CA THR A 381 25.74 13.51 -0.14
C THR A 381 25.41 14.80 0.60
N LEU A 382 24.62 14.71 1.67
CA LEU A 382 24.27 15.82 2.55
C LEU A 382 25.32 16.13 3.63
N LYS A 383 26.41 15.34 3.72
CA LYS A 383 27.44 15.43 4.78
C LYS A 383 26.86 15.32 6.19
N LEU A 384 25.84 14.49 6.37
CA LEU A 384 25.25 14.18 7.68
C LEU A 384 25.98 13.04 8.40
N ILE A 385 26.71 12.20 7.64
CA ILE A 385 27.51 11.07 8.13
C ILE A 385 28.86 10.98 7.40
#